data_AF-A0A836WPM0-F1
#
_entry.id   AF-A0A836WPM0-F1
#
_cell.length_a   1.000
_cell.length_b   1.000
_cell.length_c   1.000
_cell.angle_alpha   90.00
_cell.angle_beta   90.00
_cell.angle_gamma   90.00
#
_symmetry.space_group_name_H-M   'P 1'
#
loop_
_entity.id
_entity.type
_entity.pdbx_description
1 polymer ?
#
loop_
_entity_poly.entity_id
_entity_poly.type
_entity_poly.pdbx_seq_one_letter_code
_entity_poly.pdbx_strand_id
1 'polypeptide(L)'
;DGKTVIAEFSQGRFISKKEEETDLSNGTIVRFIPDDTIFEKFSFVLEHVEKRLRNYVYINSGLKIKFNDKILFSKNGLLDLLEDNMSTDSLYPIIHLKNGDIEVAFTHTNRYGEDYYTYVNGQRTPQGGTHLLAFNEALVKTIREFYKKDFHVSDIKSSIVAALSIRIEEPIFESQTKTKLGSKNMGQDGPSVRNFVIDFMKRELDNYLHKNPNTAEILLKKIQSSEKERKAISQIQKKARETAKKVSLHNKKLRDCRVTFNSNDERRFESSIFITEGDSASGSITKARDVTTQAVFSLKGKPLNSYGSTKKMVYENEEFNLLQAALNIEDGLENLRYNKVIIATDADNDGMHIRLLLLTFFLQFFPELVKNGHLYILQTPLFRVRNKKKTIYCYNETERNKAVKELGKTAEIVRFKGLGEISPDEFKHFIGKKIKLEPVSLTKDDKVEDLLRFYMGKNTEERQQFIIQNLRIEEEF
;
A
#
# COMPACT_ATOMS: atom_id res chain seq x y z
N ASP A 1 32.45 -27.85 -21.74
CA ASP A 1 33.91 -28.03 -21.58
C ASP A 1 34.33 -29.06 -20.52
N GLY A 2 33.39 -29.75 -19.84
CA GLY A 2 33.73 -30.84 -18.91
C GLY A 2 34.57 -30.39 -17.70
N LYS A 3 34.48 -29.10 -17.35
CA LYS A 3 35.33 -28.45 -16.34
C LYS A 3 34.48 -27.60 -15.42
N THR A 4 34.83 -27.59 -14.14
CA THR A 4 34.29 -26.67 -13.13
C THR A 4 35.38 -25.73 -12.67
N VAL A 5 35.04 -24.45 -12.52
CA VAL A 5 35.94 -23.42 -12.02
C VAL A 5 35.38 -22.92 -10.69
N ILE A 6 36.19 -23.02 -9.63
CA ILE A 6 35.81 -22.58 -8.29
C ILE A 6 36.71 -21.40 -7.92
N ALA A 7 36.08 -20.27 -7.60
CA ALA A 7 36.77 -19.05 -7.17
C ALA A 7 36.25 -18.64 -5.78
N GLU A 8 37.17 -18.35 -4.86
CA GLU A 8 36.86 -17.97 -3.48
C GLU A 8 37.26 -16.53 -3.21
N PHE A 9 36.40 -15.83 -2.48
CA PHE A 9 36.57 -14.43 -2.11
C PHE A 9 36.27 -14.25 -0.61
N SER A 10 37.01 -13.37 0.06
CA SER A 10 36.74 -12.94 1.44
C SER A 10 36.81 -11.43 1.51
N GLN A 11 35.78 -10.80 2.08
CA GLN A 11 35.66 -9.34 2.20
C GLN A 11 35.92 -8.60 0.87
N GLY A 12 35.41 -9.16 -0.24
CA GLY A 12 35.56 -8.62 -1.59
C GLY A 12 36.94 -8.83 -2.24
N ARG A 13 37.89 -9.50 -1.55
CA ARG A 13 39.22 -9.80 -2.06
C ARG A 13 39.30 -11.22 -2.59
N PHE A 14 39.95 -11.39 -3.73
CA PHE A 14 40.24 -12.71 -4.31
C PHE A 14 41.18 -13.50 -3.40
N ILE A 15 40.84 -14.75 -3.11
CA ILE A 15 41.65 -15.66 -2.30
C ILE A 15 42.31 -16.70 -3.21
N SER A 16 41.50 -17.44 -3.96
CA SER A 16 41.96 -18.61 -4.71
C SER A 16 41.07 -18.87 -5.93
N LYS A 17 41.64 -19.56 -6.92
CA LYS A 17 40.92 -20.12 -8.06
C LYS A 17 41.47 -21.52 -8.32
N LYS A 18 40.57 -22.48 -8.52
CA LYS A 18 40.90 -23.83 -8.95
C LYS A 18 40.00 -24.26 -10.10
N GLU A 19 40.53 -25.14 -10.94
CA GLU A 19 39.84 -25.72 -12.09
C GLU A 19 39.98 -27.24 -12.01
N GLU A 20 38.86 -27.94 -12.14
CA GLU A 20 38.78 -29.40 -11.99
C GLU A 20 37.89 -29.97 -13.10
N GLU A 21 38.11 -31.21 -13.51
CA GLU A 21 37.21 -31.89 -14.44
C GLU A 21 35.86 -32.19 -13.78
N THR A 22 34.77 -32.15 -14.54
CA THR A 22 33.42 -32.43 -14.06
C THR A 22 32.54 -33.04 -15.15
N ASP A 23 31.63 -33.91 -14.74
CA ASP A 23 30.54 -34.47 -15.52
C ASP A 23 29.20 -33.74 -15.29
N LEU A 24 29.20 -32.69 -14.46
CA LEU A 24 28.01 -31.90 -14.16
C LEU A 24 27.52 -31.13 -15.38
N SER A 25 26.21 -30.87 -15.39
CA SER A 25 25.58 -29.99 -16.38
C SER A 25 26.10 -28.56 -16.25
N ASN A 26 26.13 -27.83 -17.37
CA ASN A 26 26.54 -26.42 -17.40
C ASN A 26 25.68 -25.58 -16.43
N GLY A 27 26.33 -24.77 -15.60
CA GLY A 27 25.65 -23.91 -14.64
C GLY A 27 26.63 -23.08 -13.82
N THR A 28 26.10 -22.29 -12.90
CA THR A 28 26.90 -21.49 -11.97
C THR A 28 26.26 -21.55 -10.59
N ILE A 29 27.07 -21.83 -9.58
CA ILE A 29 26.64 -21.81 -8.19
C ILE A 29 27.34 -20.63 -7.51
N VAL A 30 26.56 -19.80 -6.84
CA VAL A 30 27.07 -18.69 -6.02
C VAL A 30 26.65 -18.94 -4.58
N ARG A 31 27.63 -18.96 -3.68
CA ARG A 31 27.44 -19.08 -2.23
C ARG A 31 28.15 -17.93 -1.54
N PHE A 32 27.46 -17.26 -0.63
CA PHE A 32 28.03 -16.17 0.14
C PHE A 32 27.48 -16.18 1.57
N ILE A 33 28.23 -15.56 2.48
CA ILE A 33 27.84 -15.27 3.85
C ILE A 33 27.95 -13.75 4.01
N PRO A 34 26.88 -13.04 4.42
CA PRO A 34 26.97 -11.60 4.70
C PRO A 34 28.03 -11.28 5.75
N ASP A 35 28.74 -10.16 5.56
CA ASP A 35 29.76 -9.68 6.50
C ASP A 35 29.08 -9.09 7.74
N ASP A 36 29.32 -9.71 8.91
CA ASP A 36 28.75 -9.32 10.20
C ASP A 36 29.33 -8.02 10.77
N THR A 37 30.46 -7.56 10.24
CA THR A 37 31.03 -6.23 10.57
C THR A 37 30.28 -5.09 9.88
N ILE A 38 29.61 -5.38 8.76
CA ILE A 38 28.77 -4.42 8.03
C ILE A 38 27.30 -4.59 8.43
N PHE A 39 26.86 -5.85 8.63
CA PHE A 39 25.50 -6.20 9.00
C PHE A 39 25.47 -6.86 10.39
N GLU A 40 25.52 -6.03 11.45
CA GLU A 40 25.68 -6.45 12.86
C GLU A 40 24.72 -7.58 13.32
N LYS A 41 23.50 -7.64 12.78
CA LYS A 41 22.52 -8.74 12.96
C LYS A 41 21.69 -8.92 11.69
N PHE A 42 22.02 -9.92 10.88
CA PHE A 42 21.25 -10.25 9.69
C PHE A 42 20.49 -11.56 9.82
N SER A 43 19.32 -11.60 9.19
CA SER A 43 18.54 -12.81 8.94
C SER A 43 17.85 -12.67 7.60
N PHE A 44 17.81 -13.73 6.81
CA PHE A 44 17.03 -13.72 5.58
C PHE A 44 15.54 -13.87 5.92
N VAL A 45 14.73 -12.90 5.49
CA VAL A 45 13.27 -13.00 5.55
C VAL A 45 12.82 -13.85 4.37
N LEU A 46 12.68 -15.17 4.60
CA LEU A 46 12.44 -16.15 3.54
C LEU A 46 11.15 -15.89 2.77
N GLU A 47 10.13 -15.33 3.42
CA GLU A 47 8.87 -14.92 2.79
C GLU A 47 9.09 -13.83 1.74
N HIS A 48 10.00 -12.88 2.03
CA HIS A 48 10.36 -11.83 1.07
C HIS A 48 11.13 -12.42 -0.12
N VAL A 49 12.04 -13.36 0.15
CA VAL A 49 12.82 -14.04 -0.90
C VAL A 49 11.90 -14.87 -1.79
N GLU A 50 11.03 -15.71 -1.23
CA GLU A 50 10.07 -16.51 -1.99
C GLU A 50 9.19 -15.62 -2.88
N LYS A 51 8.68 -14.49 -2.36
CA LYS A 51 7.88 -13.53 -3.13
C LYS A 51 8.66 -12.96 -4.33
N ARG A 52 9.95 -12.65 -4.15
CA ARG A 52 10.81 -12.17 -5.25
C ARG A 52 11.04 -13.27 -6.29
N LEU A 53 11.30 -14.50 -5.86
CA LEU A 53 11.49 -15.65 -6.76
C LEU A 53 10.22 -15.98 -7.54
N ARG A 54 9.04 -15.95 -6.91
CA ARG A 54 7.75 -16.14 -7.59
C ARG A 54 7.55 -15.12 -8.71
N ASN A 55 7.88 -13.85 -8.46
CA ASN A 55 7.82 -12.82 -9.52
C ASN A 55 8.69 -13.22 -10.73
N TYR A 56 9.93 -13.68 -10.53
CA TYR A 56 10.76 -14.14 -11.65
C TYR A 56 10.12 -15.28 -12.45
N VAL A 57 9.48 -16.22 -11.75
CA VAL A 57 8.83 -17.37 -12.37
C VAL A 57 7.60 -16.94 -13.19
N TYR A 58 6.79 -16.00 -12.71
CA TYR A 58 5.66 -15.46 -13.49
C TYR A 58 6.12 -14.73 -14.77
N ILE A 59 7.23 -13.99 -14.71
CA ILE A 59 7.72 -13.25 -15.89
C ILE A 59 8.42 -14.17 -16.91
N ASN A 60 8.92 -15.32 -16.46
CA ASN A 60 9.64 -16.28 -17.28
C ASN A 60 8.88 -17.60 -17.34
N SER A 61 7.77 -17.63 -18.09
CA SER A 61 6.96 -18.84 -18.28
C SER A 61 7.85 -20.02 -18.69
N GLY A 62 7.79 -21.12 -17.94
CA GLY A 62 8.67 -22.28 -18.15
C GLY A 62 9.87 -22.37 -17.18
N LEU A 63 10.26 -21.28 -16.51
CA LEU A 63 11.31 -21.29 -15.49
C LEU A 63 10.82 -22.04 -14.25
N LYS A 64 11.62 -23.00 -13.77
CA LYS A 64 11.43 -23.65 -12.47
C LYS A 64 12.51 -23.19 -11.52
N ILE A 65 12.13 -22.60 -10.40
CA ILE A 65 13.06 -22.24 -9.32
C ILE A 65 12.83 -23.19 -8.17
N LYS A 66 13.84 -23.98 -7.80
CA LYS A 66 13.83 -24.75 -6.55
C LYS A 66 14.26 -23.81 -5.41
N PHE A 67 13.34 -23.52 -4.50
CA PHE A 67 13.59 -22.74 -3.30
C PHE A 67 13.38 -23.64 -2.08
N ASN A 68 14.48 -24.02 -1.42
CA ASN A 68 14.51 -25.09 -0.42
C ASN A 68 13.88 -26.38 -1.01
N ASP A 69 12.87 -26.94 -0.35
CA ASP A 69 12.16 -28.15 -0.82
C ASP A 69 10.95 -27.84 -1.73
N LYS A 70 10.70 -26.56 -2.04
CA LYS A 70 9.57 -26.13 -2.88
C LYS A 70 10.04 -25.83 -4.29
N ILE A 71 9.27 -26.28 -5.28
CA ILE A 71 9.44 -25.88 -6.68
C ILE A 71 8.45 -24.76 -6.97
N LEU A 72 8.99 -23.59 -7.30
CA LEU A 72 8.22 -22.45 -7.80
C LEU A 72 8.14 -22.56 -9.32
N PHE A 73 6.93 -22.60 -9.86
CA PHE A 73 6.66 -22.75 -11.28
C PHE A 73 5.39 -21.99 -11.66
N SER A 74 5.40 -21.35 -12.83
CA SER A 74 4.25 -20.70 -13.43
C SER A 74 4.13 -21.19 -14.86
N LYS A 75 2.95 -21.70 -15.18
CA LYS A 75 2.63 -22.20 -16.51
C LYS A 75 2.15 -21.07 -17.42
N ASN A 76 1.31 -20.18 -16.86
CA ASN A 76 0.62 -19.15 -17.65
C ASN A 76 1.14 -17.73 -17.39
N GLY A 77 2.27 -17.59 -16.68
CA GLY A 77 2.96 -16.33 -16.53
C GLY A 77 2.16 -15.27 -15.76
N LEU A 78 1.83 -14.16 -16.41
CA LEU A 78 1.10 -13.05 -15.77
C LEU A 78 -0.35 -13.41 -15.39
N LEU A 79 -0.94 -14.42 -16.03
CA LEU A 79 -2.23 -14.96 -15.61
C LEU A 79 -2.13 -15.52 -14.18
N ASP A 80 -1.19 -16.44 -13.95
CA ASP A 80 -0.93 -17.03 -12.63
C ASP A 80 -0.56 -15.95 -11.60
N LEU A 81 0.20 -14.91 -12.01
CA LEU A 81 0.50 -13.77 -11.14
C LEU A 81 -0.78 -13.11 -10.62
N LEU A 82 -1.74 -12.82 -11.50
CA LEU A 82 -2.97 -12.15 -11.09
C LEU A 82 -3.83 -13.07 -10.22
N GLU A 83 -3.98 -14.34 -10.59
CA GLU A 83 -4.72 -15.33 -9.80
C GLU A 83 -4.13 -15.45 -8.37
N ASP A 84 -2.81 -15.46 -8.24
CA ASP A 84 -2.11 -15.60 -6.95
C ASP A 84 -2.02 -14.31 -6.11
N ASN A 85 -2.37 -13.14 -6.66
CA ASN A 85 -2.24 -11.85 -5.97
C ASN A 85 -3.55 -11.06 -5.89
N MET A 86 -4.61 -11.50 -6.57
CA MET A 86 -5.94 -10.92 -6.42
C MET A 86 -6.56 -11.36 -5.09
N SER A 87 -7.04 -10.38 -4.31
CA SER A 87 -7.73 -10.62 -3.04
C SER A 87 -9.25 -10.80 -3.18
N THR A 88 -9.78 -10.57 -4.38
CA THR A 88 -11.21 -10.54 -4.69
C THR A 88 -11.47 -11.20 -6.03
N ASP A 89 -12.65 -11.79 -6.20
CA ASP A 89 -13.02 -12.45 -7.45
C ASP A 89 -13.05 -11.47 -8.64
N SER A 90 -12.62 -11.98 -9.78
CA SER A 90 -12.71 -11.28 -11.06
C SER A 90 -14.17 -11.19 -11.52
N LEU A 91 -14.59 -10.04 -12.06
CA LEU A 91 -15.91 -9.88 -12.66
C LEU A 91 -16.11 -10.71 -13.93
N TYR A 92 -15.01 -10.96 -14.64
CA TYR A 92 -14.95 -11.77 -15.85
C TYR A 92 -13.58 -12.45 -15.93
N PRO A 93 -13.44 -13.55 -16.71
CA PRO A 93 -12.16 -14.27 -16.83
C PRO A 93 -11.01 -13.34 -17.20
N ILE A 94 -9.86 -13.51 -16.55
CA ILE A 94 -8.69 -12.66 -16.78
C ILE A 94 -8.32 -12.69 -18.27
N ILE A 95 -8.29 -11.50 -18.87
CA ILE A 95 -7.89 -11.33 -20.27
C ILE A 95 -6.37 -11.42 -20.31
N HIS A 96 -5.86 -12.52 -20.85
CA HIS A 96 -4.42 -12.78 -20.97
C HIS A 96 -4.00 -12.70 -22.44
N LEU A 97 -3.15 -11.73 -22.75
CA LEU A 97 -2.67 -11.41 -24.10
C LEU A 97 -1.14 -11.49 -24.08
N LYS A 98 -0.55 -12.23 -25.01
CA LYS A 98 0.90 -12.41 -25.09
C LYS A 98 1.36 -12.46 -26.54
N ASN A 99 2.34 -11.64 -26.89
CA ASN A 99 2.98 -11.71 -28.20
C ASN A 99 4.40 -11.11 -28.14
N GLY A 100 5.40 -11.92 -28.50
CA GLY A 100 6.80 -11.50 -28.51
C GLY A 100 7.27 -10.93 -27.17
N ASP A 101 7.67 -9.67 -27.19
CA ASP A 101 8.27 -8.94 -26.06
C ASP A 101 7.27 -8.27 -25.12
N ILE A 102 5.97 -8.57 -25.25
CA ILE A 102 4.93 -8.05 -24.36
C ILE A 102 3.98 -9.15 -23.90
N GLU A 103 3.66 -9.09 -22.61
CA GLU A 103 2.63 -9.90 -21.97
C GLU A 103 1.78 -8.99 -21.09
N VAL A 104 0.46 -9.14 -21.20
CA VAL A 104 -0.55 -8.38 -20.46
C VAL A 104 -1.57 -9.38 -19.92
N ALA A 105 -1.88 -9.26 -18.63
CA ALA A 105 -3.04 -9.90 -18.03
C ALA A 105 -3.87 -8.84 -17.31
N PHE A 106 -5.19 -8.80 -17.47
CA PHE A 106 -6.01 -7.89 -16.68
C PHE A 106 -7.46 -8.36 -16.51
N THR A 107 -8.09 -7.86 -15.46
CA THR A 107 -9.53 -8.00 -15.22
C THR A 107 -10.03 -6.80 -14.41
N HIS A 108 -11.33 -6.77 -14.14
CA HIS A 108 -11.92 -5.84 -13.18
C HIS A 108 -12.49 -6.60 -12.00
N THR A 109 -12.50 -5.95 -10.84
CA THR A 109 -13.07 -6.49 -9.61
C THR A 109 -14.17 -5.58 -9.08
N ASN A 110 -14.81 -5.98 -7.98
CA ASN A 110 -15.74 -5.13 -7.23
C ASN A 110 -15.04 -4.18 -6.25
N ARG A 111 -13.72 -4.34 -6.02
CA ARG A 111 -12.95 -3.51 -5.10
C ARG A 111 -12.69 -2.13 -5.69
N TYR A 112 -12.64 -1.12 -4.82
CA TYR A 112 -12.21 0.21 -5.21
C TYR A 112 -10.68 0.32 -5.31
N GLY A 113 -10.23 1.07 -6.32
CA GLY A 113 -8.81 1.32 -6.59
C GLY A 113 -8.39 0.79 -7.95
N GLU A 114 -7.11 0.94 -8.25
CA GLU A 114 -6.46 0.36 -9.42
C GLU A 114 -5.20 -0.37 -8.93
N ASP A 115 -5.00 -1.60 -9.38
CA ASP A 115 -3.87 -2.44 -9.00
C ASP A 115 -3.03 -2.78 -10.23
N TYR A 116 -1.77 -2.33 -10.26
CA TYR A 116 -0.85 -2.60 -11.37
C TYR A 116 0.40 -3.35 -10.92
N TYR A 117 0.69 -4.45 -11.61
CA TYR A 117 1.92 -5.23 -11.49
C TYR A 117 2.74 -5.08 -12.76
N THR A 118 3.66 -4.11 -12.78
CA THR A 118 4.41 -3.79 -13.99
C THR A 118 5.87 -4.21 -13.90
N TYR A 119 6.40 -4.69 -15.03
CA TYR A 119 7.75 -5.25 -15.14
C TYR A 119 8.41 -4.84 -16.45
N VAL A 120 9.73 -4.62 -16.38
CA VAL A 120 10.60 -4.40 -17.54
C VAL A 120 11.80 -5.33 -17.40
N ASN A 121 12.00 -6.24 -18.35
CA ASN A 121 13.08 -7.25 -18.30
C ASN A 121 13.15 -8.03 -16.97
N GLY A 122 11.99 -8.38 -16.39
CA GLY A 122 11.90 -9.06 -15.08
C GLY A 122 12.05 -8.16 -13.85
N GLN A 123 12.49 -6.90 -14.02
CA GLN A 123 12.55 -5.93 -12.94
C GLN A 123 11.17 -5.32 -12.68
N ARG A 124 10.70 -5.36 -11.42
CA ARG A 124 9.43 -4.74 -11.03
C ARG A 124 9.54 -3.22 -11.02
N THR A 125 8.58 -2.53 -11.63
CA THR A 125 8.48 -1.07 -11.71
C THR A 125 7.27 -0.55 -10.91
N PRO A 126 7.31 -0.53 -9.56
CA PRO A 126 6.14 -0.15 -8.76
C PRO A 126 5.64 1.28 -9.01
N GLN A 127 6.49 2.18 -9.51
CA GLN A 127 6.10 3.55 -9.87
C GLN A 127 5.69 3.67 -11.35
N GLY A 128 5.54 2.54 -12.06
CA GLY A 128 5.17 2.49 -13.46
C GLY A 128 6.26 3.06 -14.37
N GLY A 129 5.90 3.98 -15.24
CA GLY A 129 6.78 4.54 -16.25
C GLY A 129 6.10 4.63 -17.61
N THR A 130 6.90 4.83 -18.66
CA THR A 130 6.42 4.99 -20.03
C THR A 130 5.56 3.82 -20.53
N HIS A 131 5.88 2.59 -20.14
CA HIS A 131 5.12 1.38 -20.48
C HIS A 131 3.74 1.32 -19.84
N LEU A 132 3.60 1.67 -18.55
CA LEU A 132 2.30 1.70 -17.88
C LEU A 132 1.40 2.81 -18.45
N LEU A 133 1.98 3.99 -18.72
CA LEU A 133 1.25 5.09 -19.36
C LEU A 133 0.75 4.68 -20.75
N ALA A 134 1.61 4.05 -21.54
CA ALA A 134 1.26 3.51 -22.85
C ALA A 134 0.15 2.45 -22.78
N PHE A 135 0.23 1.52 -21.82
CA PHE A 135 -0.81 0.51 -21.59
C PHE A 135 -2.17 1.13 -21.27
N ASN A 136 -2.19 2.10 -20.34
CA ASN A 136 -3.42 2.79 -19.96
C ASN A 136 -4.05 3.52 -21.15
N GLU A 137 -3.24 4.20 -21.95
CA GLU A 137 -3.69 4.87 -23.16
C GLU A 137 -4.25 3.86 -24.18
N ALA A 138 -3.51 2.79 -24.42
CA ALA A 138 -3.86 1.73 -25.37
C ALA A 138 -5.16 1.03 -25.00
N LEU A 139 -5.34 0.70 -23.72
CA LEU A 139 -6.56 0.10 -23.19
C LEU A 139 -7.76 1.01 -23.45
N VAL A 140 -7.66 2.29 -23.06
CA VAL A 140 -8.74 3.27 -23.23
C VAL A 140 -9.11 3.44 -24.70
N LYS A 141 -8.11 3.60 -25.57
CA LYS A 141 -8.32 3.77 -27.00
C LYS A 141 -9.02 2.56 -27.62
N THR A 142 -8.53 1.35 -27.31
CA THR A 142 -9.10 0.11 -27.85
C THR A 142 -10.54 -0.10 -27.39
N ILE A 143 -10.84 0.14 -26.11
CA ILE A 143 -12.19 0.01 -25.56
C ILE A 143 -13.17 1.02 -26.19
N ARG A 144 -12.74 2.28 -26.36
CA ARG A 144 -13.58 3.31 -27.01
C ARG A 144 -13.87 2.96 -28.47
N GLU A 145 -12.87 2.47 -29.20
CA GLU A 145 -13.01 2.03 -30.59
C GLU A 145 -13.94 0.81 -30.70
N PHE A 146 -13.75 -0.22 -29.86
CA PHE A 146 -14.54 -1.46 -29.86
C PHE A 146 -16.03 -1.20 -29.61
N TYR A 147 -16.38 -0.43 -28.58
CA TYR A 147 -17.79 -0.11 -28.26
C TYR A 147 -18.33 1.11 -29.02
N LYS A 148 -17.50 1.81 -29.80
CA LYS A 148 -17.84 3.06 -30.49
C LYS A 148 -18.46 4.11 -29.56
N LYS A 149 -17.94 4.21 -28.34
CA LYS A 149 -18.42 5.14 -27.31
C LYS A 149 -17.25 5.82 -26.62
N ASP A 150 -17.34 7.13 -26.46
CA ASP A 150 -16.32 7.93 -25.75
C ASP A 150 -16.53 7.87 -24.24
N PHE A 151 -16.10 6.77 -23.62
CA PHE A 151 -16.09 6.62 -22.17
C PHE A 151 -15.02 7.50 -21.53
N HIS A 152 -15.25 8.00 -20.32
CA HIS A 152 -14.21 8.70 -19.58
C HIS A 152 -13.09 7.72 -19.17
N VAL A 153 -11.84 8.17 -19.17
CA VAL A 153 -10.65 7.35 -18.88
C VAL A 153 -10.80 6.61 -17.55
N SER A 154 -11.23 7.30 -16.50
CA SER A 154 -11.43 6.72 -15.17
C SER A 154 -12.51 5.64 -15.13
N ASP A 155 -13.51 5.69 -16.01
CA ASP A 155 -14.62 4.73 -16.00
C ASP A 155 -14.15 3.35 -16.50
N ILE A 156 -13.19 3.36 -17.44
CA ILE A 156 -12.53 2.18 -17.98
C ILE A 156 -11.50 1.62 -17.01
N LYS A 157 -10.82 2.47 -16.23
CA LYS A 157 -9.76 2.03 -15.31
C LYS A 157 -10.26 1.68 -13.91
N SER A 158 -11.48 2.09 -13.55
CA SER A 158 -12.02 1.90 -12.21
C SER A 158 -12.11 0.42 -11.82
N SER A 159 -11.45 0.03 -10.73
CA SER A 159 -11.39 -1.34 -10.21
C SER A 159 -10.58 -2.31 -11.07
N ILE A 160 -9.70 -1.80 -11.93
CA ILE A 160 -8.84 -2.65 -12.75
C ILE A 160 -7.75 -3.30 -11.90
N VAL A 161 -7.50 -4.58 -12.16
CA VAL A 161 -6.31 -5.30 -11.71
C VAL A 161 -5.58 -5.75 -12.97
N ALA A 162 -4.35 -5.26 -13.17
CA ALA A 162 -3.60 -5.50 -14.39
C ALA A 162 -2.13 -5.84 -14.09
N ALA A 163 -1.58 -6.71 -14.90
CA ALA A 163 -0.17 -7.03 -14.96
C ALA A 163 0.35 -6.77 -16.37
N LEU A 164 1.52 -6.14 -16.45
CA LEU A 164 2.19 -5.80 -17.71
C LEU A 164 3.67 -6.15 -17.59
N SER A 165 4.17 -6.94 -18.52
CA SER A 165 5.60 -7.21 -18.68
C SER A 165 6.02 -6.86 -20.09
N ILE A 166 7.09 -6.07 -20.20
CA ILE A 166 7.69 -5.73 -21.47
C ILE A 166 9.18 -6.04 -21.47
N ARG A 167 9.71 -6.48 -22.62
CA ARG A 167 11.15 -6.65 -22.83
C ARG A 167 11.67 -5.53 -23.72
N ILE A 168 12.68 -4.83 -23.25
CA ILE A 168 13.24 -3.63 -23.89
C ILE A 168 14.75 -3.80 -23.99
N GLU A 169 15.32 -3.45 -25.13
CA GLU A 169 16.76 -3.36 -25.32
C GLU A 169 17.30 -2.12 -24.58
N GLU A 170 18.32 -2.34 -23.74
CA GLU A 170 18.97 -1.29 -22.94
C GLU A 170 18.00 -0.35 -22.18
N PRO A 171 17.22 -0.87 -21.21
CA PRO A 171 16.21 -0.06 -20.52
C PRO A 171 16.84 1.02 -19.63
N ILE A 172 16.35 2.25 -19.76
CA ILE A 172 16.73 3.43 -18.99
C ILE A 172 15.66 3.67 -17.91
N PHE A 173 16.08 3.72 -16.66
CA PHE A 173 15.21 4.02 -15.52
C PHE A 173 15.49 5.43 -14.99
N GLU A 174 14.48 6.08 -14.41
CA GLU A 174 14.64 7.44 -13.83
C GLU A 174 15.56 7.45 -12.59
N SER A 175 15.75 6.29 -11.95
CA SER A 175 16.54 6.15 -10.74
C SER A 175 17.30 4.83 -10.69
N GLN A 176 18.37 4.79 -9.89
CA GLN A 176 19.15 3.58 -9.63
C GLN A 176 18.32 2.45 -8.99
N THR A 177 17.27 2.78 -8.24
CA THR A 177 16.37 1.78 -7.66
C THR A 177 15.48 1.09 -8.70
N LYS A 178 15.55 1.52 -9.98
CA LYS A 178 14.85 0.95 -11.13
C LYS A 178 13.35 0.80 -10.90
N THR A 179 12.74 1.77 -10.22
CA THR A 179 11.33 1.75 -9.83
C THR A 179 10.40 2.28 -10.91
N LYS A 180 10.92 3.09 -11.84
CA LYS A 180 10.17 3.76 -12.89
C LYS A 180 10.92 3.74 -14.23
N LEU A 181 10.27 3.27 -15.28
CA LEU A 181 10.83 3.24 -16.63
C LEU A 181 10.82 4.64 -17.27
N GLY A 182 11.98 5.05 -17.80
CA GLY A 182 12.15 6.29 -18.56
C GLY A 182 12.37 6.09 -20.06
N SER A 183 12.66 4.87 -20.53
CA SER A 183 12.84 4.56 -21.95
C SER A 183 11.62 4.96 -22.78
N LYS A 184 11.86 5.69 -23.88
CA LYS A 184 10.81 6.09 -24.82
C LYS A 184 10.66 5.12 -25.99
N ASN A 185 11.68 4.33 -26.29
CA ASN A 185 11.74 3.37 -27.40
C ASN A 185 12.03 1.95 -26.91
N MET A 186 11.68 0.95 -27.72
CA MET A 186 11.89 -0.48 -27.45
C MET A 186 13.35 -0.94 -27.64
N GLY A 187 14.14 -0.15 -28.33
CA GLY A 187 15.56 -0.34 -28.60
C GLY A 187 16.10 0.85 -29.40
N GLN A 188 17.34 0.78 -29.87
CA GLN A 188 17.97 1.89 -30.60
C GLN A 188 17.21 2.24 -31.89
N ASP A 189 16.83 1.21 -32.67
CA ASP A 189 16.06 1.33 -33.91
C ASP A 189 14.62 0.80 -33.76
N GLY A 190 14.18 0.57 -32.52
CA GLY A 190 12.85 0.04 -32.21
C GLY A 190 11.75 1.11 -32.25
N PRO A 191 10.48 0.71 -32.39
CA PRO A 191 9.35 1.62 -32.25
C PRO A 191 9.34 2.28 -30.85
N SER A 192 8.62 3.40 -30.73
CA SER A 192 8.34 3.95 -29.40
C SER A 192 7.62 2.91 -28.54
N VAL A 193 7.92 2.86 -27.24
CA VAL A 193 7.22 2.00 -26.27
C VAL A 193 5.70 2.23 -26.37
N ARG A 194 5.30 3.48 -26.59
CA ARG A 194 3.90 3.86 -26.77
C ARG A 194 3.26 3.18 -27.99
N ASN A 195 3.85 3.31 -29.17
CA ASN A 195 3.27 2.73 -30.39
C ASN A 195 3.27 1.20 -30.31
N PHE A 196 4.36 0.61 -29.83
CA PHE A 196 4.46 -0.83 -29.64
C PHE A 196 3.33 -1.40 -28.76
N VAL A 197 3.05 -0.78 -27.61
CA VAL A 197 1.97 -1.21 -26.70
C VAL A 197 0.59 -0.93 -27.30
N ILE A 198 0.39 0.21 -27.96
CA ILE A 198 -0.89 0.55 -28.60
C ILE A 198 -1.25 -0.43 -29.71
N ASP A 199 -0.31 -0.74 -30.60
CA ASP A 199 -0.54 -1.64 -31.72
C ASP A 199 -0.82 -3.08 -31.24
N PHE A 200 -0.08 -3.52 -30.21
CA PHE A 200 -0.31 -4.80 -29.55
C PHE A 200 -1.73 -4.87 -28.95
N MET A 201 -2.11 -3.92 -28.09
CA MET A 201 -3.41 -3.93 -27.44
C MET A 201 -4.53 -3.80 -28.46
N LYS A 202 -4.40 -2.90 -29.44
CA LYS A 202 -5.41 -2.71 -30.48
C LYS A 202 -5.68 -3.99 -31.24
N ARG A 203 -4.64 -4.78 -31.57
CA ARG A 203 -4.82 -6.05 -32.29
C ARG A 203 -5.34 -7.15 -31.36
N GLU A 204 -4.65 -7.40 -30.25
CA GLU A 204 -4.92 -8.59 -29.43
C GLU A 204 -6.19 -8.43 -28.58
N LEU A 205 -6.42 -7.26 -27.97
CA LEU A 205 -7.60 -7.03 -27.15
C LEU A 205 -8.87 -6.93 -27.99
N ASP A 206 -8.83 -6.23 -29.13
CA ASP A 206 -9.99 -6.15 -30.03
C ASP A 206 -10.40 -7.55 -30.52
N ASN A 207 -9.44 -8.35 -30.98
CA ASN A 207 -9.67 -9.74 -31.38
C ASN A 207 -10.22 -10.58 -30.21
N TYR A 208 -9.69 -10.40 -29.00
CA TYR A 208 -10.17 -11.13 -27.82
C TYR A 208 -11.62 -10.80 -27.50
N LEU A 209 -12.01 -9.51 -27.51
CA LEU A 209 -13.36 -9.08 -27.18
C LEU A 209 -14.39 -9.55 -28.23
N HIS A 210 -14.01 -9.58 -29.52
CA HIS A 210 -14.85 -10.18 -30.57
C HIS A 210 -15.04 -11.69 -30.38
N LYS A 211 -14.00 -12.42 -29.94
CA LYS A 211 -14.07 -13.87 -29.68
C LYS A 211 -14.82 -14.21 -28.39
N ASN A 212 -14.87 -13.28 -27.43
CA ASN A 212 -15.42 -13.50 -26.09
C ASN A 212 -16.54 -12.49 -25.77
N PRO A 213 -17.72 -12.61 -26.43
CA PRO A 213 -18.80 -11.64 -26.29
C PRO A 213 -19.35 -11.52 -24.86
N ASN A 214 -19.37 -12.62 -24.09
CA ASN A 214 -19.78 -12.59 -22.68
C ASN A 214 -18.86 -11.71 -21.83
N THR A 215 -17.54 -11.85 -21.99
CA THR A 215 -16.56 -10.98 -21.32
C THR A 215 -16.74 -9.53 -21.75
N ALA A 216 -16.94 -9.27 -23.04
CA ALA A 216 -17.19 -7.92 -23.55
C ALA A 216 -18.49 -7.31 -22.97
N GLU A 217 -19.55 -8.08 -22.77
CA GLU A 217 -20.79 -7.58 -22.16
C GLU A 217 -20.60 -7.21 -20.69
N ILE A 218 -19.93 -8.06 -19.91
CA ILE A 218 -19.66 -7.81 -18.48
C ILE A 218 -18.74 -6.59 -18.33
N LEU A 219 -17.70 -6.47 -19.16
CA LEU A 219 -16.82 -5.32 -19.18
C LEU A 219 -17.59 -4.03 -19.46
N LEU A 220 -18.47 -4.03 -20.47
CA LEU A 220 -19.31 -2.87 -20.78
C LEU A 220 -20.20 -2.47 -19.60
N LYS A 221 -20.87 -3.44 -18.96
CA LYS A 221 -21.70 -3.20 -17.77
C LYS A 221 -20.89 -2.59 -16.62
N LYS A 222 -19.67 -3.08 -16.39
CA LYS A 222 -18.76 -2.51 -15.38
C LYS A 222 -18.40 -1.06 -15.71
N ILE A 223 -18.02 -0.75 -16.95
CA ILE A 223 -17.69 0.63 -17.36
C ILE A 223 -18.89 1.56 -17.17
N GLN A 224 -20.10 1.13 -17.56
CA GLN A 224 -21.32 1.90 -17.39
C GLN A 224 -21.67 2.12 -15.91
N SER A 225 -21.45 1.13 -15.06
CA SER A 225 -21.60 1.26 -13.61
C SER A 225 -20.63 2.29 -13.03
N SER A 226 -19.36 2.23 -13.43
CA SER A 226 -18.34 3.22 -13.05
C SER A 226 -18.71 4.63 -13.52
N GLU A 227 -19.22 4.78 -14.74
CA GLU A 227 -19.71 6.06 -15.28
C GLU A 227 -20.84 6.64 -14.43
N LYS A 228 -21.83 5.81 -14.05
CA LYS A 228 -22.96 6.21 -13.20
C LYS A 228 -22.48 6.67 -11.82
N GLU A 229 -21.54 5.94 -11.22
CA GLU A 229 -20.95 6.27 -9.92
C GLU A 229 -20.18 7.61 -9.98
N ARG A 230 -19.30 7.79 -10.97
CA ARG A 230 -18.56 9.04 -11.16
C ARG A 230 -19.47 10.24 -11.36
N LYS A 231 -20.52 10.11 -12.18
CA LYS A 231 -21.50 11.19 -12.40
C LYS A 231 -22.24 11.54 -11.11
N ALA A 232 -22.61 10.55 -10.29
CA ALA A 232 -23.25 10.79 -9.00
C ALA A 232 -22.32 11.54 -8.02
N ILE A 233 -21.04 11.13 -7.93
CA ILE A 233 -20.03 11.80 -7.09
C ILE A 233 -19.77 13.23 -7.57
N SER A 234 -19.62 13.43 -8.88
CA SER A 234 -19.38 14.76 -9.46
C SER A 234 -20.52 15.74 -9.16
N GLN A 235 -21.77 15.28 -9.18
CA GLN A 235 -22.93 16.09 -8.78
C GLN A 235 -22.88 16.50 -7.30
N ILE A 236 -22.48 15.58 -6.41
CA ILE A 236 -22.29 15.89 -4.98
C ILE A 236 -21.17 16.90 -4.78
N GLN A 237 -20.01 16.68 -5.41
CA GLN A 237 -18.88 17.60 -5.36
C GLN A 237 -19.25 18.99 -5.88
N LYS A 238 -20.02 19.08 -6.98
CA LYS A 238 -20.48 20.37 -7.50
C LYS A 238 -21.36 21.09 -6.48
N LYS A 239 -22.34 20.42 -5.86
CA LYS A 239 -23.17 20.98 -4.78
C LYS A 239 -22.33 21.39 -3.55
N ALA A 240 -21.35 20.56 -3.17
CA ALA A 240 -20.45 20.86 -2.06
C ALA A 240 -19.57 22.09 -2.35
N ARG A 241 -19.01 22.20 -3.57
CA ARG A 241 -18.23 23.37 -4.02
C ARG A 241 -19.07 24.63 -4.13
N GLU A 242 -20.32 24.54 -4.59
CA GLU A 242 -21.27 25.66 -4.61
C GLU A 242 -21.63 26.14 -3.20
N THR A 243 -21.73 25.21 -2.24
CA THR A 243 -21.97 25.51 -0.83
C THR A 243 -20.71 26.10 -0.15
N ALA A 244 -19.53 25.56 -0.44
CA ALA A 244 -18.24 26.05 0.04
C ALA A 244 -17.82 27.40 -0.58
N LYS A 245 -18.20 27.71 -1.83
CA LYS A 245 -18.02 29.05 -2.40
C LYS A 245 -18.79 30.13 -1.64
N LYS A 246 -19.84 29.76 -0.89
CA LYS A 246 -20.61 30.68 -0.01
C LYS A 246 -20.05 30.76 1.42
N VAL A 247 -19.18 29.84 1.83
CA VAL A 247 -18.62 29.77 3.19
C VAL A 247 -17.12 29.54 3.10
N SER A 248 -16.33 30.58 3.42
CA SER A 248 -14.86 30.61 3.33
C SER A 248 -14.18 29.24 3.56
N LEU A 249 -13.34 28.88 2.58
CA LEU A 249 -12.62 27.63 2.29
C LEU A 249 -11.60 27.20 3.37
N HIS A 250 -11.92 27.34 4.66
CA HIS A 250 -11.07 26.85 5.73
C HIS A 250 -11.59 25.49 6.21
N ASN A 251 -10.86 24.41 5.93
CA ASN A 251 -11.04 23.15 6.64
C ASN A 251 -10.66 23.38 8.11
N LYS A 252 -11.64 23.75 8.96
CA LYS A 252 -11.41 24.14 10.36
C LYS A 252 -10.82 23.00 11.21
N LYS A 253 -10.94 21.76 10.76
CA LYS A 253 -10.41 20.55 11.41
C LYS A 253 -8.96 20.28 11.08
N LEU A 254 -8.42 20.87 10.00
CA LEU A 254 -7.03 20.72 9.61
C LEU A 254 -6.19 21.86 10.20
N ARG A 255 -5.22 21.49 11.02
CA ARG A 255 -4.05 22.32 11.35
C ARG A 255 -2.91 21.85 10.48
N ASP A 256 -2.65 22.56 9.40
CA ASP A 256 -1.68 22.13 8.40
C ASP A 256 -0.22 22.26 8.84
N CYS A 257 0.70 21.69 8.06
CA CYS A 257 2.15 21.93 8.14
C CYS A 257 2.68 22.63 6.89
N ARG A 258 3.90 23.16 6.96
CA ARG A 258 4.50 23.96 5.88
C ARG A 258 4.99 23.11 4.70
N VAL A 259 5.54 21.94 5.01
CA VAL A 259 6.14 21.02 4.05
C VAL A 259 5.25 19.80 3.90
N THR A 260 4.84 19.54 2.66
CA THR A 260 4.03 18.38 2.27
C THR A 260 4.85 17.42 1.40
N PHE A 261 4.44 16.16 1.35
CA PHE A 261 5.12 15.09 0.61
C PHE A 261 5.23 15.35 -0.90
N ASN A 262 4.22 16.00 -1.46
CA ASN A 262 4.15 16.40 -2.87
C ASN A 262 4.90 17.73 -3.19
N SER A 263 5.64 18.29 -2.24
CA SER A 263 6.51 19.45 -2.47
C SER A 263 7.90 19.03 -2.94
N ASN A 264 8.71 20.00 -3.37
CA ASN A 264 10.12 19.79 -3.76
C ASN A 264 11.11 19.93 -2.58
N ASP A 265 10.61 20.06 -1.35
CA ASP A 265 11.44 20.23 -0.15
C ASP A 265 12.12 18.91 0.24
N GLU A 266 13.37 18.97 0.71
CA GLU A 266 14.13 17.79 1.14
C GLU A 266 13.46 17.05 2.31
N ARG A 267 12.78 17.80 3.21
CA ARG A 267 12.09 17.26 4.38
C ARG A 267 10.71 16.69 4.05
N ARG A 268 10.31 16.66 2.78
CA ARG A 268 9.00 16.11 2.35
C ARG A 268 8.75 14.68 2.83
N PHE A 269 9.80 13.86 2.98
CA PHE A 269 9.71 12.49 3.49
C PHE A 269 9.44 12.42 5.01
N GLU A 270 9.67 13.50 5.74
CA GLU A 270 9.30 13.63 7.16
C GLU A 270 7.84 14.05 7.36
N SER A 271 7.17 14.50 6.28
CA SER A 271 5.81 15.02 6.37
C SER A 271 4.83 13.97 6.90
N SER A 272 4.01 14.38 7.87
CA SER A 272 3.05 13.50 8.53
C SER A 272 1.78 14.24 8.92
N ILE A 273 0.70 13.50 9.08
CA ILE A 273 -0.58 14.02 9.59
C ILE A 273 -1.10 13.10 10.69
N PHE A 274 -1.43 13.69 11.84
CA PHE A 274 -2.06 13.00 12.96
C PHE A 274 -3.58 13.14 12.87
N ILE A 275 -4.30 12.03 12.71
CA ILE A 275 -5.76 11.96 12.76
C ILE A 275 -6.15 11.62 14.19
N THR A 276 -6.81 12.55 14.87
CA THR A 276 -7.17 12.44 16.29
C THR A 276 -8.68 12.33 16.46
N GLU A 277 -9.14 11.64 17.50
CA GLU A 277 -10.57 11.48 17.84
C GLU A 277 -11.32 12.81 18.08
N GLY A 278 -10.65 13.82 18.63
CA GLY A 278 -11.30 15.08 18.97
C GLY A 278 -10.32 16.21 19.30
N ASP A 279 -10.89 17.38 19.62
CA ASP A 279 -10.12 18.62 19.81
C ASP A 279 -9.19 18.59 21.03
N SER A 280 -9.47 17.77 22.04
CA SER A 280 -8.61 17.61 23.22
C SER A 280 -7.24 17.06 22.85
N ALA A 281 -7.20 15.86 22.24
CA ALA A 281 -5.96 15.25 21.75
C ALA A 281 -5.29 16.10 20.66
N SER A 282 -6.09 16.67 19.74
CA SER A 282 -5.61 17.59 18.71
C SER A 282 -4.91 18.81 19.31
N GLY A 283 -5.44 19.37 20.41
CA GLY A 283 -4.87 20.53 21.10
C GLY A 283 -3.49 20.25 21.69
N SER A 284 -3.31 19.10 22.35
CA SER A 284 -2.01 18.68 22.90
C SER A 284 -0.97 18.46 21.81
N ILE A 285 -1.33 17.73 20.74
CA ILE A 285 -0.44 17.48 19.61
C ILE A 285 -0.10 18.77 18.87
N THR A 286 -1.08 19.65 18.64
CA THR A 286 -0.89 20.92 17.92
C THR A 286 0.14 21.81 18.62
N LYS A 287 0.19 21.80 19.96
CA LYS A 287 1.17 22.55 20.74
C LYS A 287 2.57 21.90 20.74
N ALA A 288 2.65 20.58 20.62
CA ALA A 288 3.90 19.83 20.72
C ALA A 288 4.63 19.61 19.37
N ARG A 289 3.88 19.63 18.26
CA ARG A 289 4.36 19.22 16.93
C ARG A 289 5.43 20.14 16.33
N ASP A 290 6.21 19.59 15.39
CA ASP A 290 6.95 20.39 14.42
C ASP A 290 5.99 20.92 13.35
N VAL A 291 5.64 22.21 13.43
CA VAL A 291 4.74 22.88 12.47
C VAL A 291 5.25 22.85 11.02
N THR A 292 6.52 22.52 10.81
CA THR A 292 7.10 22.39 9.48
C THR A 292 6.63 21.12 8.79
N THR A 293 6.63 19.98 9.48
CA THR A 293 6.43 18.66 8.86
C THR A 293 5.25 17.87 9.43
N GLN A 294 4.60 18.34 10.50
CA GLN A 294 3.55 17.59 11.19
C GLN A 294 2.22 18.34 11.13
N ALA A 295 1.24 17.80 10.42
CA ALA A 295 -0.14 18.27 10.38
C ALA A 295 -1.01 17.55 11.42
N VAL A 296 -2.14 18.14 11.80
CA VAL A 296 -3.12 17.54 12.72
C VAL A 296 -4.52 17.70 12.14
N PHE A 297 -5.31 16.63 12.16
CA PHE A 297 -6.70 16.60 11.74
C PHE A 297 -7.57 16.09 12.88
N SER A 298 -8.50 16.91 13.36
CA SER A 298 -9.45 16.49 14.40
C SER A 298 -10.76 15.96 13.81
N LEU A 299 -11.12 14.74 14.21
CA LEU A 299 -12.46 14.19 13.98
C LEU A 299 -13.46 14.81 14.95
N LYS A 300 -14.74 14.73 14.59
CA LYS A 300 -15.84 15.07 15.50
C LYS A 300 -16.57 13.80 15.93
N GLY A 301 -16.05 13.16 16.97
CA GLY A 301 -16.60 11.91 17.50
C GLY A 301 -16.34 10.71 16.60
N LYS A 302 -17.15 9.66 16.75
CA LYS A 302 -16.96 8.39 16.06
C LYS A 302 -17.28 8.51 14.56
N PRO A 303 -16.33 8.18 13.65
CA PRO A 303 -16.59 8.15 12.22
C PRO A 303 -17.73 7.18 11.85
N LEU A 304 -18.37 7.43 10.73
CA LEU A 304 -19.36 6.48 10.19
C LEU A 304 -18.68 5.14 9.88
N ASN A 305 -19.32 4.02 10.26
CA ASN A 305 -18.89 2.71 9.77
C ASN A 305 -19.10 2.66 8.25
N SER A 306 -18.00 2.74 7.51
CA SER A 306 -18.00 2.82 6.06
C SER A 306 -18.01 1.43 5.40
N TYR A 307 -18.00 0.35 6.18
CA TYR A 307 -18.14 -1.00 5.65
C TYR A 307 -19.45 -1.18 4.89
N GLY A 308 -19.36 -1.68 3.65
CA GLY A 308 -20.52 -1.84 2.77
C GLY A 308 -21.15 -0.52 2.28
N SER A 309 -20.64 0.64 2.70
CA SER A 309 -21.08 1.94 2.19
C SER A 309 -20.58 2.14 0.76
N THR A 310 -21.38 2.81 -0.06
CA THR A 310 -20.95 3.24 -1.40
C THR A 310 -19.99 4.43 -1.28
N LYS A 311 -19.11 4.64 -2.28
CA LYS A 311 -18.29 5.88 -2.35
C LYS A 311 -19.17 7.13 -2.20
N LYS A 312 -20.34 7.14 -2.84
CA LYS A 312 -21.30 8.23 -2.75
C LYS A 312 -21.59 8.65 -1.29
N MET A 313 -21.95 7.69 -0.43
CA MET A 313 -22.26 7.95 0.98
C MET A 313 -21.04 8.48 1.75
N VAL A 314 -19.85 7.97 1.43
CA VAL A 314 -18.60 8.43 2.03
C VAL A 314 -18.28 9.87 1.60
N TYR A 315 -18.56 10.26 0.35
CA TYR A 315 -18.42 11.64 -0.12
C TYR A 315 -19.46 12.60 0.47
N GLU A 316 -20.68 12.12 0.73
CA GLU A 316 -21.74 12.89 1.40
C GLU A 316 -21.43 13.09 2.89
N ASN A 317 -20.63 12.22 3.51
CA ASN A 317 -20.20 12.37 4.88
C ASN A 317 -19.14 13.48 5.00
N GLU A 318 -19.45 14.50 5.81
CA GLU A 318 -18.59 15.67 5.99
C GLU A 318 -17.20 15.32 6.56
N GLU A 319 -17.10 14.40 7.53
CA GLU A 319 -15.81 14.00 8.13
C GLU A 319 -14.89 13.38 7.08
N PHE A 320 -15.40 12.40 6.32
CA PHE A 320 -14.60 11.73 5.29
C PHE A 320 -14.27 12.64 4.12
N ASN A 321 -15.17 13.55 3.74
CA ASN A 321 -14.90 14.53 2.70
C ASN A 321 -13.74 15.47 3.11
N LEU A 322 -13.81 16.04 4.33
CA LEU A 322 -12.77 16.90 4.85
C LEU A 322 -11.43 16.17 5.03
N LEU A 323 -11.44 14.89 5.41
CA LEU A 323 -10.24 14.07 5.53
C LEU A 323 -9.62 13.76 4.16
N GLN A 324 -10.44 13.39 3.17
CA GLN A 324 -9.98 13.16 1.80
C GLN A 324 -9.34 14.41 1.20
N ALA A 325 -9.98 15.56 1.39
CA ALA A 325 -9.44 16.85 0.96
C ALA A 325 -8.14 17.21 1.70
N ALA A 326 -8.04 16.92 3.00
CA ALA A 326 -6.82 17.15 3.77
C ALA A 326 -5.65 16.32 3.23
N LEU A 327 -5.87 15.05 2.89
CA LEU A 327 -4.86 14.13 2.37
C LEU A 327 -4.58 14.32 0.87
N ASN A 328 -5.52 14.91 0.14
CA ASN A 328 -5.57 15.02 -1.33
C ASN A 328 -5.53 13.65 -2.03
N ILE A 329 -6.46 12.76 -1.63
CA ILE A 329 -6.52 11.38 -2.11
C ILE A 329 -7.73 11.07 -2.99
N GLU A 330 -8.57 12.06 -3.30
CA GLU A 330 -9.82 11.87 -4.06
C GLU A 330 -9.59 11.21 -5.43
N ASP A 331 -8.53 11.61 -6.13
CA ASP A 331 -8.19 11.14 -7.47
C ASP A 331 -7.02 10.12 -7.47
N GLY A 332 -6.68 9.56 -6.30
CA GLY A 332 -5.55 8.65 -6.11
C GLY A 332 -4.41 9.26 -5.28
N LEU A 333 -3.25 8.59 -5.25
CA LEU A 333 -2.15 8.93 -4.35
C LEU A 333 -1.01 9.75 -4.96
N GLU A 334 -1.10 10.07 -6.26
CA GLU A 334 -0.03 10.80 -6.97
C GLU A 334 0.32 12.13 -6.30
N ASN A 335 -0.71 12.84 -5.81
CA ASN A 335 -0.57 14.13 -5.14
C ASN A 335 -0.80 14.03 -3.62
N LEU A 336 -0.53 12.85 -3.03
CA LEU A 336 -0.65 12.62 -1.58
C LEU A 336 0.15 13.68 -0.80
N ARG A 337 -0.49 14.33 0.17
CA ARG A 337 0.10 15.49 0.87
C ARG A 337 1.03 15.12 2.01
N TYR A 338 0.94 13.93 2.59
CA TYR A 338 1.75 13.55 3.74
C TYR A 338 2.30 12.15 3.55
N ASN A 339 3.60 11.98 3.81
CA ASN A 339 4.27 10.69 3.67
C ASN A 339 3.79 9.68 4.72
N LYS A 340 3.39 10.16 5.91
CA LYS A 340 2.84 9.32 6.99
C LYS A 340 1.47 9.82 7.43
N VAL A 341 0.45 9.00 7.24
CA VAL A 341 -0.89 9.17 7.80
C VAL A 341 -0.93 8.39 9.11
N ILE A 342 -1.07 9.09 10.24
CA ILE A 342 -0.93 8.52 11.57
C ILE A 342 -2.28 8.58 12.28
N ILE A 343 -2.86 7.42 12.60
CA ILE A 343 -4.05 7.31 13.45
C ILE A 343 -3.58 7.45 14.90
N ALA A 344 -3.99 8.52 15.56
CA ALA A 344 -3.65 8.83 16.95
C ALA A 344 -4.94 8.81 17.80
N THR A 345 -5.25 7.63 18.34
CA THR A 345 -6.43 7.42 19.19
C THR A 345 -6.02 7.03 20.61
N ASP A 346 -6.92 7.26 21.55
CA ASP A 346 -6.73 6.91 22.96
C ASP A 346 -6.64 5.37 23.12
N ALA A 347 -6.01 4.94 24.21
CA ALA A 347 -5.82 3.52 24.55
C ALA A 347 -7.00 2.96 25.37
N ASP A 348 -8.22 3.36 25.00
CA ASP A 348 -9.48 2.94 25.60
C ASP A 348 -10.42 2.31 24.56
N ASN A 349 -11.60 1.89 25.00
CA ASN A 349 -12.56 1.20 24.14
C ASN A 349 -13.05 2.07 22.98
N ASP A 350 -13.20 3.38 23.21
CA ASP A 350 -13.69 4.33 22.20
C ASP A 350 -12.60 4.63 21.16
N GLY A 351 -11.37 4.87 21.60
CA GLY A 351 -10.21 5.07 20.74
C GLY A 351 -9.87 3.82 19.92
N MET A 352 -10.03 2.61 20.47
CA MET A 352 -9.92 1.36 19.71
C MET A 352 -11.01 1.22 18.65
N HIS A 353 -12.25 1.62 18.95
CA HIS A 353 -13.35 1.59 17.99
C HIS A 353 -13.13 2.60 16.85
N ILE A 354 -12.73 3.83 17.16
CA ILE A 354 -12.41 4.85 16.14
C ILE A 354 -11.26 4.40 15.24
N ARG A 355 -10.22 3.80 15.83
CA ARG A 355 -9.12 3.20 15.08
C ARG A 355 -9.64 2.19 14.07
N LEU A 356 -10.51 1.29 14.48
CA LEU A 356 -11.10 0.28 13.59
C LEU A 356 -11.95 0.90 12.47
N LEU A 357 -12.74 1.93 12.77
CA LEU A 357 -13.54 2.66 11.78
C LEU A 357 -12.68 3.37 10.73
N LEU A 358 -11.56 3.98 11.14
CA LEU A 358 -10.61 4.62 10.23
C LEU A 358 -9.85 3.59 9.38
N LEU A 359 -9.40 2.49 10.00
CA LEU A 359 -8.78 1.38 9.26
C LEU A 359 -9.73 0.84 8.19
N THR A 360 -11.01 0.66 8.53
CA THR A 360 -12.06 0.23 7.59
C THR A 360 -12.17 1.17 6.40
N PHE A 361 -12.23 2.48 6.67
CA PHE A 361 -12.29 3.50 5.62
C PHE A 361 -11.07 3.45 4.69
N PHE A 362 -9.85 3.42 5.24
CA PHE A 362 -8.63 3.36 4.42
C PHE A 362 -8.52 2.04 3.65
N LEU A 363 -8.80 0.90 4.28
CA LEU A 363 -8.72 -0.40 3.63
C LEU A 363 -9.75 -0.58 2.51
N GLN A 364 -10.95 -0.05 2.66
CA GLN A 364 -12.02 -0.21 1.66
C GLN A 364 -11.90 0.78 0.50
N PHE A 365 -11.62 2.06 0.77
CA PHE A 365 -11.67 3.11 -0.24
C PHE A 365 -10.29 3.57 -0.73
N PHE A 366 -9.25 3.47 0.11
CA PHE A 366 -7.88 3.87 -0.21
C PHE A 366 -6.82 2.80 0.11
N PRO A 367 -7.04 1.53 -0.27
CA PRO A 367 -6.15 0.43 0.09
C PRO A 367 -4.71 0.60 -0.40
N GLU A 368 -4.51 1.32 -1.50
CA GLU A 368 -3.18 1.65 -2.02
C GLU A 368 -2.36 2.49 -1.03
N LEU A 369 -3.01 3.28 -0.18
CA LEU A 369 -2.34 4.10 0.85
C LEU A 369 -1.70 3.18 1.90
N VAL A 370 -2.39 2.10 2.25
CA VAL A 370 -1.90 1.06 3.16
C VAL A 370 -0.81 0.23 2.51
N LYS A 371 -1.03 -0.25 1.28
CA LYS A 371 -0.05 -1.07 0.53
C LYS A 371 1.28 -0.35 0.29
N ASN A 372 1.23 0.97 0.04
CA ASN A 372 2.42 1.79 -0.14
C ASN A 372 3.10 2.19 1.18
N GLY A 373 2.60 1.73 2.33
CA GLY A 373 3.22 1.92 3.63
C GLY A 373 3.08 3.35 4.17
N HIS A 374 1.99 4.04 3.85
CA HIS A 374 1.74 5.40 4.34
C HIS A 374 0.88 5.43 5.61
N LEU A 375 0.17 4.35 5.97
CA LEU A 375 -0.72 4.32 7.14
C LEU A 375 -0.02 3.74 8.38
N TYR A 376 -0.12 4.46 9.50
CA TYR A 376 0.49 4.09 10.77
C TYR A 376 -0.46 4.29 11.93
N ILE A 377 -0.25 3.54 13.00
CA ILE A 377 -0.89 3.75 14.31
C ILE A 377 0.15 4.35 15.25
N LEU A 378 -0.20 5.45 15.93
CA LEU A 378 0.65 6.03 16.96
C LEU A 378 0.63 5.13 18.20
N GLN A 379 1.82 4.70 18.62
CA GLN A 379 1.99 4.00 19.89
C GLN A 379 2.35 5.02 20.98
N THR A 380 1.51 5.13 22.00
CA THR A 380 1.74 5.99 23.17
C THR A 380 1.99 5.15 24.42
N PRO A 381 2.77 5.67 25.39
CA PRO A 381 3.02 4.94 26.63
C PRO A 381 1.73 4.82 27.44
N LEU A 382 1.52 3.66 28.05
CA LEU A 382 0.40 3.40 28.96
C LEU A 382 0.71 3.93 30.38
N PHE A 383 1.99 3.95 30.76
CA PHE A 383 2.42 4.38 32.08
C PHE A 383 3.61 5.33 32.03
N ARG A 384 3.66 6.22 33.02
CA ARG A 384 4.85 6.99 33.39
C ARG A 384 5.28 6.57 34.79
N VAL A 385 6.54 6.14 34.92
CA VAL A 385 7.15 5.83 36.21
C VAL A 385 8.27 6.83 36.45
N ARG A 386 8.21 7.57 37.55
CA ARG A 386 9.13 8.69 37.81
C ARG A 386 9.63 8.69 39.26
N ASN A 387 10.87 9.09 39.45
CA ASN A 387 11.37 9.58 40.73
C ASN A 387 12.00 10.99 40.57
N LYS A 388 12.62 11.53 41.63
CA LYS A 388 13.22 12.88 41.59
C LYS A 388 14.30 13.05 40.51
N LYS A 389 14.93 11.97 40.03
CA LYS A 389 16.07 12.01 39.10
C LYS A 389 15.74 11.55 37.68
N LYS A 390 14.81 10.60 37.50
CA LYS A 390 14.57 9.92 36.22
C LYS A 390 13.07 9.68 35.99
N THR A 391 12.65 9.84 34.74
CA THR A 391 11.31 9.51 34.23
C THR A 391 11.42 8.43 33.16
N ILE A 392 10.61 7.38 33.26
CA ILE A 392 10.56 6.26 32.32
C ILE A 392 9.12 6.11 31.81
N TYR A 393 8.96 6.12 30.49
CA TYR A 393 7.68 5.91 29.82
C TYR A 393 7.59 4.45 29.38
N CYS A 394 6.51 3.78 29.79
CA CYS A 394 6.32 2.33 29.62
C CYS A 394 5.11 2.06 28.72
N TYR A 395 5.27 1.14 27.77
CA TYR A 395 4.27 0.82 26.74
C TYR A 395 3.49 -0.46 27.03
N ASN A 396 3.91 -1.21 28.06
CA ASN A 396 3.25 -2.42 28.54
C ASN A 396 3.52 -2.61 30.03
N GLU A 397 2.78 -3.53 30.65
CA GLU A 397 2.93 -3.82 32.09
C GLU A 397 4.31 -4.39 32.45
N THR A 398 4.92 -5.14 31.53
CA THR A 398 6.25 -5.71 31.76
C THR A 398 7.31 -4.60 31.90
N GLU A 399 7.24 -3.59 31.04
CA GLU A 399 8.07 -2.37 31.11
C GLU A 399 7.79 -1.59 32.39
N ARG A 400 6.52 -1.43 32.77
CA ARG A 400 6.14 -0.79 34.04
C ARG A 400 6.80 -1.49 35.23
N ASN A 401 6.66 -2.81 35.33
CA ASN A 401 7.20 -3.58 36.44
C ASN A 401 8.73 -3.50 36.51
N LYS A 402 9.42 -3.48 35.36
CA LYS A 402 10.87 -3.24 35.29
C LYS A 402 11.24 -1.84 35.75
N ALA A 403 10.52 -0.82 35.29
CA ALA A 403 10.76 0.57 35.67
C ALA A 403 10.55 0.83 37.17
N VAL A 404 9.55 0.21 37.78
CA VAL A 404 9.30 0.28 39.24
C VAL A 404 10.44 -0.39 40.02
N LYS A 405 10.93 -1.55 39.56
CA LYS A 405 12.09 -2.22 40.18
C LYS A 405 13.36 -1.37 40.08
N GLU A 406 13.56 -0.69 38.97
CA GLU A 406 14.72 0.18 38.74
C GLU A 406 14.65 1.47 39.58
N LEU A 407 13.50 2.12 39.63
CA LEU A 407 13.34 3.43 40.26
C LEU A 407 13.05 3.36 41.78
N GLY A 408 12.77 2.17 42.29
CA GLY A 408 12.52 1.88 43.70
C GLY A 408 11.08 2.12 44.14
N LYS A 409 10.75 1.72 45.39
CA LYS A 409 9.38 1.75 45.93
C LYS A 409 8.76 3.15 46.06
N THR A 410 9.56 4.22 46.02
CA THR A 410 9.08 5.61 46.09
C THR A 410 8.78 6.21 44.71
N ALA A 411 8.81 5.40 43.65
CA ALA A 411 8.52 5.88 42.31
C ALA A 411 7.02 6.20 42.15
N GLU A 412 6.72 7.38 41.64
CA GLU A 412 5.38 7.79 41.24
C GLU A 412 5.01 7.06 39.95
N ILE A 413 3.85 6.38 39.94
CA ILE A 413 3.32 5.69 38.78
C ILE A 413 2.03 6.39 38.36
N VAL A 414 2.02 6.90 37.13
CA VAL A 414 0.82 7.49 36.51
C VAL A 414 0.45 6.64 35.31
N ARG A 415 -0.82 6.23 35.22
CA ARG A 415 -1.39 5.60 34.02
C ARG A 415 -2.00 6.69 33.16
N PHE A 416 -1.64 6.74 31.89
CA PHE A 416 -2.31 7.62 30.93
C PHE A 416 -3.60 6.95 30.47
N LYS A 417 -4.73 7.66 30.57
CA LYS A 417 -6.02 7.13 30.07
C LYS A 417 -6.34 7.63 28.68
N GLY A 418 -6.02 8.90 28.40
CA GLY A 418 -6.24 9.50 27.09
C GLY A 418 -5.10 10.41 26.64
N LEU A 419 -5.01 10.64 25.33
CA LEU A 419 -3.98 11.50 24.74
C LEU A 419 -4.08 12.95 25.20
N GLY A 420 -5.29 13.40 25.57
CA GLY A 420 -5.53 14.75 26.10
C GLY A 420 -4.97 14.99 27.51
N GLU A 421 -4.72 13.95 28.29
CA GLU A 421 -4.16 14.05 29.66
C GLU A 421 -2.64 14.26 29.64
N ILE A 422 -2.00 13.97 28.51
CA ILE A 422 -0.56 14.13 28.32
C ILE A 422 -0.27 15.60 28.03
N SER A 423 0.59 16.19 28.85
CA SER A 423 1.01 17.58 28.66
C SER A 423 1.79 17.75 27.33
N PRO A 424 1.73 18.92 26.67
CA PRO A 424 2.43 19.14 25.40
C PRO A 424 3.95 18.89 25.47
N ASP A 425 4.59 19.24 26.60
CA ASP A 425 6.02 19.01 26.80
C ASP A 425 6.38 17.52 26.83
N GLU A 426 5.52 16.69 27.43
CA GLU A 426 5.68 15.24 27.39
C GLU A 426 5.38 14.67 26.01
N PHE A 427 4.30 15.14 25.39
CA PHE A 427 3.87 14.67 24.07
C PHE A 427 4.96 14.87 23.00
N LYS A 428 5.72 15.97 23.09
CA LYS A 428 6.85 16.26 22.19
C LYS A 428 7.89 15.14 22.15
N HIS A 429 8.07 14.40 23.24
CA HIS A 429 8.96 13.24 23.28
C HIS A 429 8.41 12.02 22.51
N PHE A 430 7.08 11.93 22.37
CA PHE A 430 6.40 10.81 21.72
C PHE A 430 6.23 11.02 20.22
N ILE A 431 6.13 12.27 19.76
CA ILE A 431 5.98 12.60 18.32
C ILE A 431 7.26 13.17 17.69
N GLY A 432 8.37 13.20 18.43
CA GLY A 432 9.68 13.63 17.94
C GLY A 432 10.43 12.56 17.15
N LYS A 433 11.76 12.66 17.07
CA LYS A 433 12.61 11.73 16.29
C LYS A 433 12.52 10.26 16.70
N LYS A 434 12.14 9.97 17.96
CA LYS A 434 12.00 8.62 18.52
C LYS A 434 10.54 8.14 18.53
N ILE A 435 9.69 8.72 17.69
CA ILE A 435 8.29 8.33 17.56
C ILE A 435 8.15 6.82 17.34
N LYS A 436 7.28 6.19 18.11
CA LYS A 436 6.92 4.78 17.93
C LYS A 436 5.68 4.72 17.05
N LEU A 437 5.87 4.28 15.81
CA LEU A 437 4.79 4.06 14.85
C LEU A 437 4.70 2.58 14.55
N GLU A 438 3.49 2.06 14.58
CA GLU A 438 3.19 0.73 14.08
C GLU A 438 2.67 0.84 12.65
N PRO A 439 3.39 0.33 11.64
CA PRO A 439 2.91 0.36 10.26
C PRO A 439 1.71 -0.57 10.11
N VAL A 440 0.65 -0.08 9.45
CA VAL A 440 -0.46 -0.93 9.04
C VAL A 440 -0.05 -1.60 7.73
N SER A 441 0.12 -2.93 7.76
CA SER A 441 0.51 -3.72 6.59
C SER A 441 -0.53 -4.81 6.31
N LEU A 442 -0.69 -5.13 5.03
CA LEU A 442 -1.49 -6.26 4.56
C LEU A 442 -0.56 -7.38 4.10
N THR A 443 -0.77 -8.59 4.61
CA THR A 443 -0.16 -9.81 4.07
C THR A 443 -1.01 -10.35 2.92
N LYS A 444 -0.53 -11.40 2.23
CA LYS A 444 -1.29 -12.03 1.13
C LYS A 444 -2.48 -12.85 1.61
N ASP A 445 -2.37 -13.41 2.81
CA ASP A 445 -3.44 -14.21 3.41
C ASP A 445 -4.54 -13.31 4.00
N ASP A 446 -4.23 -12.02 4.19
CA ASP A 446 -5.20 -11.00 4.62
C ASP A 446 -6.13 -10.62 3.46
N LYS A 447 -7.15 -11.45 3.23
CA LYS A 447 -8.30 -11.07 2.43
C LYS A 447 -9.03 -9.94 3.16
N VAL A 448 -8.68 -8.70 2.81
CA VAL A 448 -9.26 -7.48 3.40
C VAL A 448 -10.77 -7.53 3.44
N GLU A 449 -11.40 -8.02 2.37
CA GLU A 449 -12.86 -8.15 2.31
C GLU A 449 -13.40 -9.12 3.37
N ASP A 450 -12.77 -10.27 3.58
CA ASP A 450 -13.18 -11.25 4.59
C ASP A 450 -12.96 -10.70 6.00
N LEU A 451 -11.83 -10.05 6.26
CA LEU A 451 -11.53 -9.40 7.54
C LEU A 451 -12.56 -8.30 7.86
N LEU A 452 -12.80 -7.39 6.91
CA LEU A 452 -13.79 -6.32 7.09
C LEU A 452 -15.21 -6.90 7.21
N ARG A 453 -15.56 -7.94 6.45
CA ARG A 453 -16.85 -8.62 6.56
C ARG A 453 -17.06 -9.22 7.94
N PHE A 454 -16.05 -9.89 8.47
CA PHE A 454 -16.09 -10.50 9.78
C PHE A 454 -16.20 -9.45 10.89
N TYR A 455 -15.30 -8.46 10.94
CA TYR A 455 -15.26 -7.50 12.03
C TYR A 455 -16.31 -6.38 11.91
N MET A 456 -16.57 -5.87 10.72
CA MET A 456 -17.39 -4.67 10.49
C MET A 456 -18.76 -4.94 9.86
N GLY A 457 -19.00 -6.18 9.42
CA GLY A 457 -20.27 -6.60 8.83
C GLY A 457 -21.38 -6.84 9.85
N LYS A 458 -22.42 -7.53 9.38
CA LYS A 458 -23.57 -7.92 10.21
C LYS A 458 -23.09 -8.80 11.38
N ASN A 459 -23.82 -8.76 12.49
CA ASN A 459 -23.51 -9.58 13.64
C ASN A 459 -23.86 -11.05 13.36
N THR A 460 -22.84 -11.87 13.05
CA THR A 460 -22.99 -13.31 12.80
C THR A 460 -22.76 -14.11 14.10
N GLU A 461 -23.29 -15.33 14.17
CA GLU A 461 -23.03 -16.25 15.30
C GLU A 461 -21.54 -16.55 15.46
N GLU A 462 -20.83 -16.76 14.34
CA GLU A 462 -19.38 -16.97 14.31
C GLU A 462 -18.62 -15.82 14.99
N ARG A 463 -19.00 -14.56 14.69
CA ARG A 463 -18.40 -13.38 15.33
C ARG A 463 -18.70 -13.34 16.82
N GLN A 464 -19.93 -13.66 17.22
CA GLN A 464 -20.30 -13.71 18.63
C GLN A 464 -19.48 -14.76 19.38
N GLN A 465 -19.38 -15.98 18.82
CA GLN A 465 -18.58 -17.05 19.40
C GLN A 465 -17.10 -16.68 19.49
N PHE A 466 -16.54 -16.06 18.44
CA PHE A 466 -15.18 -15.54 18.47
C PHE A 466 -14.97 -14.52 19.59
N ILE A 467 -15.88 -13.56 19.75
CA ILE A 467 -15.82 -12.57 20.84
C ILE A 467 -15.87 -13.28 22.20
N ILE A 468 -16.79 -14.23 22.39
CA ILE A 468 -16.93 -14.99 23.65
C ILE A 468 -15.65 -15.78 23.96
N GLN A 469 -15.08 -16.47 22.98
CA GLN A 469 -13.86 -17.26 23.16
C GLN A 469 -12.62 -16.41 23.44
N ASN A 470 -12.60 -15.17 22.95
CA ASN A 470 -11.49 -14.24 23.13
C ASN A 470 -11.76 -13.19 24.22
N LEU A 471 -12.90 -13.28 24.92
CA LEU A 471 -13.23 -12.36 26.00
C LEU A 471 -12.30 -12.65 27.17
N ARG A 472 -11.37 -11.73 27.42
CA ARG A 472 -10.56 -11.77 28.63
C ARG A 472 -11.34 -11.06 29.73
N ILE A 473 -11.80 -11.81 30.73
CA ILE A 473 -12.34 -11.23 31.94
C ILE A 473 -11.13 -10.65 32.69
N GLU A 474 -11.02 -9.32 32.75
CA GLU A 474 -10.10 -8.68 33.69
C GLU A 474 -10.64 -8.97 35.10
N GLU A 475 -10.00 -9.87 35.84
CA GLU A 475 -10.21 -9.94 37.28
C GLU A 475 -9.74 -8.61 37.87
N GLU A 476 -10.68 -7.81 38.40
CA GLU A 476 -10.38 -6.62 39.18
C GLU A 476 -9.54 -7.04 40.39
N PHE A 477 -8.24 -6.72 40.38
CA PHE A 477 -7.34 -6.86 41.53
C PHE A 477 -7.03 -5.52 42.17
#